data_AF-A0A6M1XYL3-F1
#
_entry.id   AF-A0A6M1XYL3-F1
#
_cell.length_a   1.000
_cell.length_b   1.000
_cell.length_c   1.000
_cell.angle_alpha   90.00
_cell.angle_beta   90.00
_cell.angle_gamma   90.00
#
_symmetry.space_group_name_H-M   'P 1'
#
loop_
_entity.id
_entity.type
_entity.pdbx_description
1 polymer ?
#
loop_
_entity_poly.entity_id
_entity_poly.type
_entity_poly.pdbx_seq_one_letter_code
_entity_poly.pdbx_strand_id
1 'polypeptide(L)'
;MENLRTAFKTSDKLGKVVMLTGRKGGIGKTTDNDLLAIVSSQLFEKDVLLIDYDQQRNTTSNIGSTYQITSFDRSMSAAIKKGDWVSGITQVSPHLY
;
A
#
# COMPACT_ATOMS: atom_id res chain seq x y z
N MET A 1 -9.66 -10.56 -13.35
CA MET A 1 -8.36 -11.12 -12.89
C MET A 1 -7.22 -10.85 -13.86
N GLU A 2 -7.49 -10.67 -15.16
CA GLU A 2 -6.45 -10.32 -16.15
C GLU A 2 -5.73 -8.98 -15.86
N ASN A 3 -6.45 -7.96 -15.40
CA ASN A 3 -5.86 -6.61 -15.28
C ASN A 3 -4.80 -6.44 -14.16
N LEU A 4 -4.80 -7.29 -13.12
CA LEU A 4 -3.82 -7.20 -12.02
C LEU A 4 -2.42 -7.68 -12.42
N ARG A 5 -2.31 -8.49 -13.48
CA ARG A 5 -1.04 -9.07 -13.92
C ARG A 5 -0.13 -8.07 -14.65
N THR A 6 -0.66 -6.95 -15.11
CA THR A 6 0.09 -5.97 -15.90
C THR A 6 0.83 -4.93 -15.05
N ALA A 7 0.49 -4.81 -13.76
CA ALA A 7 1.07 -3.80 -12.86
C ALA A 7 2.31 -4.28 -12.07
N PHE A 8 2.50 -5.60 -11.94
CA PHE A 8 3.60 -6.19 -11.18
C PHE A 8 4.41 -7.13 -12.09
N LYS A 9 5.73 -7.20 -11.88
CA LYS A 9 6.56 -8.23 -12.53
C LYS A 9 5.92 -9.60 -12.30
N THR A 10 5.62 -10.33 -13.37
CA THR A 10 5.11 -11.71 -13.28
C THR A 10 6.16 -12.59 -12.58
N SER A 11 5.98 -12.73 -11.28
CA SER A 11 6.67 -13.69 -10.42
C SER A 11 5.77 -14.90 -10.26
N ASP A 12 6.30 -16.10 -10.42
CA ASP A 12 5.59 -17.35 -10.14
C ASP A 12 5.23 -17.51 -8.64
N LYS A 13 5.74 -16.62 -7.79
CA LYS A 13 5.44 -16.56 -6.36
C LYS A 13 4.43 -15.47 -6.07
N LEU A 14 3.31 -15.86 -5.45
CA LEU A 14 2.36 -14.94 -4.83
C LEU A 14 3.05 -14.13 -3.71
N GLY A 15 2.67 -12.86 -3.58
CA GLY A 15 3.11 -12.02 -2.46
C GLY A 15 2.64 -12.59 -1.12
N LYS A 16 3.40 -12.31 -0.05
CA LYS A 16 2.99 -12.65 1.32
C LYS A 16 2.15 -11.52 1.90
N VAL A 17 0.99 -11.86 2.45
CA VAL A 17 0.13 -10.90 3.16
C VAL A 17 0.54 -10.85 4.63
N VAL A 18 0.87 -9.65 5.10
CA VAL A 18 1.17 -9.37 6.51
C VAL A 18 0.17 -8.33 7.00
N MET A 19 -0.48 -8.60 8.13
CA MET A 19 -1.48 -7.70 8.72
C MET A 19 -1.06 -7.33 10.14
N LEU A 20 -0.77 -6.04 10.36
CA LEU A 20 -0.51 -5.51 11.70
C LEU A 20 -1.84 -5.08 12.33
N THR A 21 -2.33 -5.86 13.29
CA THR A 21 -3.64 -5.66 13.91
C THR A 21 -3.54 -5.55 15.43
N GLY A 22 -4.54 -4.92 16.05
CA GLY A 22 -4.63 -4.76 17.50
C GLY A 22 -5.77 -3.84 17.90
N ARG A 23 -6.47 -4.20 18.98
CA ARG A 23 -7.76 -3.61 19.38
C ARG A 23 -7.66 -2.22 20.04
N LYS A 24 -6.46 -1.83 20.48
CA LYS A 24 -6.21 -0.55 21.17
C LYS A 24 -5.69 0.50 20.17
N GLY A 25 -6.21 1.73 20.27
CA GLY A 25 -5.67 2.89 19.55
C GLY A 25 -4.34 3.36 20.14
N GLY A 26 -3.46 3.95 19.31
CA GLY A 26 -2.19 4.53 19.78
C GLY A 26 -1.11 3.53 20.20
N ILE A 27 -1.19 2.27 19.76
CA ILE A 27 -0.18 1.23 20.06
C ILE A 27 0.91 1.07 18.98
N GLY A 28 0.97 1.97 18.01
CA GLY A 28 2.01 1.97 16.97
C GLY A 28 1.70 1.22 15.67
N LYS A 29 0.54 0.56 15.52
CA LYS A 29 0.21 -0.24 14.31
C LYS A 29 0.47 0.45 12.98
N THR A 30 0.00 1.69 12.82
CA THR A 30 0.21 2.47 11.60
C THR A 30 1.69 2.80 11.41
N THR A 31 2.36 3.28 12.47
CA THR A 31 3.78 3.62 12.44
C THR A 31 4.64 2.41 12.06
N ASP A 32 4.40 1.25 12.68
CA ASP A 32 5.11 0.02 12.38
C ASP A 32 4.81 -0.47 10.95
N ASN A 33 3.57 -0.31 10.47
CA ASN A 33 3.18 -0.66 9.11
C ASN A 33 3.91 0.19 8.06
N ASP A 34 3.94 1.51 8.28
CA ASP A 34 4.62 2.46 7.40
C ASP A 34 6.14 2.18 7.37
N LEU A 35 6.76 2.02 8.54
CA LEU A 35 8.19 1.75 8.66
C LEU A 35 8.56 0.39 8.06
N LEU A 36 7.78 -0.66 8.30
CA LEU A 36 8.03 -1.98 7.71
C LEU A 36 7.99 -1.90 6.18
N ALA A 37 7.02 -1.18 5.61
CA ALA A 37 6.89 -1.02 4.16
C ALA A 37 8.04 -0.20 3.56
N ILE A 38 8.39 0.92 4.18
CA ILE A 38 9.51 1.77 3.74
C ILE A 38 10.83 1.00 3.84
N VAL A 39 11.13 0.38 4.98
CA VAL A 39 12.38 -0.38 5.15
C VAL A 39 12.47 -1.55 4.19
N SER A 40 11.38 -2.32 4.04
CA SER A 40 11.35 -3.47 3.11
C SER A 40 11.55 -3.05 1.66
N SER A 41 10.94 -1.94 1.24
CA SER A 41 11.05 -1.46 -0.15
C SER A 41 12.37 -0.74 -0.43
N GLN A 42 12.82 0.15 0.46
CA GLN A 42 13.99 1.01 0.21
C GLN A 42 15.33 0.36 0.58
N LEU A 43 15.38 -0.47 1.63
CA LEU A 43 16.64 -1.09 2.08
C LEU A 43 16.81 -2.54 1.60
N PHE A 44 15.71 -3.25 1.39
CA PHE A 44 15.74 -4.65 0.99
C PHE A 44 15.19 -4.92 -0.42
N GLU A 45 14.85 -3.85 -1.16
CA GLU A 45 14.38 -3.89 -2.55
C GLU A 45 13.23 -4.89 -2.76
N LYS A 46 12.33 -4.98 -1.77
CA LYS A 46 11.11 -5.80 -1.87
C LYS A 46 10.00 -5.00 -2.50
N ASP A 47 9.36 -5.55 -3.52
CA ASP A 47 8.10 -5.03 -4.02
C ASP A 47 7.03 -5.18 -2.92
N VAL A 48 6.59 -4.04 -2.38
CA VAL A 48 5.63 -3.95 -1.28
C VAL A 48 4.37 -3.24 -1.76
N LEU A 49 3.22 -3.87 -1.55
CA LEU A 49 1.90 -3.22 -1.64
C LEU A 49 1.44 -2.85 -0.23
N LEU A 50 1.43 -1.55 0.07
CA LEU A 50 1.01 -1.00 1.35
C LEU A 50 -0.47 -0.62 1.30
N ILE A 51 -1.29 -1.35 2.06
CA ILE A 51 -2.74 -1.17 2.04
C ILE A 51 -3.18 -0.39 3.28
N ASP A 52 -3.77 0.79 3.04
CA ASP A 52 -4.46 1.58 4.06
C ASP A 52 -5.98 1.35 3.96
N TYR A 53 -6.51 0.53 4.87
CA TYR A 53 -7.94 0.25 4.96
C TYR A 53 -8.62 1.03 6.10
N ASP A 54 -7.89 1.86 6.83
CA ASP A 54 -8.43 2.66 7.93
C ASP A 54 -9.07 3.95 7.40
N GLN A 55 -10.29 4.24 7.85
CA GLN A 55 -11.00 5.47 7.46
C GLN A 55 -10.28 6.75 7.90
N GLN A 56 -9.42 6.67 8.91
CA GLN A 56 -8.59 7.80 9.36
C GLN A 56 -7.45 8.13 8.39
N ARG A 57 -7.09 7.21 7.49
CA ARG A 57 -6.10 7.44 6.43
C ARG A 57 -4.71 7.88 6.93
N ASN A 58 -4.31 7.42 8.11
CA ASN A 58 -3.02 7.82 8.70
C ASN A 58 -1.84 7.32 7.84
N THR A 59 -1.87 6.06 7.39
CA THR A 59 -0.85 5.50 6.48
C THR A 59 -0.77 6.33 5.19
N THR A 60 -1.92 6.58 4.55
CA THR A 60 -2.01 7.40 3.34
C THR A 60 -1.39 8.80 3.54
N SER A 61 -1.67 9.43 4.69
CA SER A 61 -1.18 10.78 5.00
C SER A 61 0.32 10.82 5.28
N ASN A 62 0.83 9.82 6.01
CA ASN A 62 2.24 9.68 6.32
C ASN A 62 3.05 9.44 5.03
N ILE A 63 2.64 8.45 4.23
CA ILE A 63 3.28 8.13 2.94
C ILE A 63 3.20 9.30 1.98
N GLY A 64 2.04 9.98 1.90
CA GLY A 64 1.88 11.17 1.08
C GLY A 64 2.86 12.29 1.47
N SER A 65 3.09 12.48 2.77
CA SER A 65 4.08 13.44 3.27
C SER A 65 5.52 13.00 2.96
N THR A 66 5.85 11.72 3.14
CA THR A 66 7.19 11.15 2.87
C THR A 66 7.59 11.30 1.41
N TYR A 67 6.67 11.00 0.48
CA TYR A 67 6.94 10.98 -0.97
C TYR A 67 6.40 12.22 -1.70
N GLN A 68 5.93 13.24 -0.96
CA GLN A 68 5.40 14.49 -1.50
C GLN A 68 4.25 14.29 -2.51
N ILE A 69 3.38 13.32 -2.23
CA ILE A 69 2.19 13.02 -3.03
C ILE A 69 1.04 13.88 -2.55
N THR A 70 0.55 14.75 -3.43
CA THR A 70 -0.52 15.72 -3.11
C THR A 70 -1.90 15.25 -3.52
N SER A 71 -2.00 14.23 -4.38
CA SER A 71 -3.27 13.67 -4.83
C SER A 71 -3.14 12.21 -5.19
N PHE A 72 -4.24 11.48 -5.00
CA PHE A 72 -4.40 10.10 -5.44
C PHE A 72 -5.56 10.08 -6.44
N ASP A 73 -5.35 9.49 -7.62
CA ASP A 73 -6.32 9.52 -8.72
C ASP A 73 -7.65 8.85 -8.36
N ARG A 74 -7.60 7.84 -7.49
CA ARG A 74 -8.77 7.07 -7.09
C ARG A 74 -8.62 6.49 -5.69
N SER A 75 -9.72 6.45 -4.95
CA SER A 75 -9.76 5.75 -3.68
C SER A 75 -9.87 4.23 -3.86
N MET A 76 -9.32 3.47 -2.92
CA MET A 76 -9.52 2.03 -2.81
C MET A 76 -11.02 1.65 -2.87
N SER A 77 -11.88 2.41 -2.17
CA SER A 77 -13.33 2.17 -2.17
C SER A 77 -13.99 2.33 -3.55
N ALA A 78 -13.55 3.29 -4.36
CA ALA A 78 -14.05 3.49 -5.72
C ALA A 78 -13.56 2.40 -6.68
N ALA A 79 -12.29 1.98 -6.54
CA ALA A 79 -11.71 0.86 -7.26
C ALA A 79 -12.47 -0.45 -7.00
N ILE A 80 -12.74 -0.77 -5.73
CA ILE A 80 -13.50 -1.95 -5.31
C ILE A 80 -14.91 -1.96 -5.90
N LYS A 81 -15.64 -0.84 -5.79
CA LYS A 81 -17.02 -0.73 -6.32
C LYS A 81 -17.11 -0.98 -7.82
N LYS A 82 -16.07 -0.64 -8.58
CA LYS A 82 -15.99 -0.85 -10.03
C LYS A 82 -15.42 -2.21 -10.42
N GLY A 83 -14.94 -3.02 -9.46
CA GLY A 83 -14.21 -4.27 -9.74
C GLY A 83 -12.84 -4.06 -10.36
N ASP A 84 -12.32 -2.82 -10.32
CA ASP A 84 -11.09 -2.37 -10.96
C ASP A 84 -10.06 -2.00 -9.89
N TRP A 85 -9.51 -3.01 -9.23
CA TRP A 85 -8.58 -2.86 -8.11
C TRP A 85 -7.29 -2.12 -8.49
N VAL A 86 -6.81 -2.37 -9.71
CA VAL A 86 -5.55 -1.80 -10.21
C VAL A 86 -5.60 -0.29 -10.26
N SER A 87 -6.75 0.27 -10.65
CA SER A 87 -6.94 1.71 -10.69
C SER A 87 -6.85 2.41 -9.33
N GLY A 88 -6.87 1.67 -8.22
CA GLY A 88 -6.69 2.20 -6.86
C GLY A 88 -5.27 2.09 -6.31
N ILE A 89 -4.30 1.61 -7.11
CA ILE A 89 -2.90 1.45 -6.70
C ILE A 89 -2.10 2.63 -7.24
N THR A 90 -1.19 3.18 -6.43
CA THR A 90 -0.31 4.28 -6.83
C THR A 90 1.12 3.92 -6.48
N GLN A 91 2.00 3.86 -7.48
CA GLN A 91 3.42 3.63 -7.23
C GLN A 91 4.05 4.90 -6.65
N VAL A 92 4.48 4.84 -5.38
CA VAL A 92 5.05 5.99 -4.65
C VAL A 92 6.59 6.01 -4.70
N SER A 93 7.20 4.86 -4.97
CA SER A 93 8.64 4.69 -5.20
C SER A 93 8.91 3.44 -6.05
N PRO A 94 10.15 3.17 -6.51
CA PRO A 94 10.43 2.01 -7.37
C PRO A 94 9.89 0.66 -6.87
N HIS A 95 9.89 0.44 -5.56
CA HIS A 95 9.46 -0.83 -4.93
C HIS A 95 8.29 -0.69 -3.95
N LEU A 96 7.63 0.47 -3.91
CA LEU A 96 6.51 0.72 -2.99
C LEU A 96 5.28 1.20 -3.76
N TYR A 97 4.18 0.48 -3.52
CA TYR A 97 2.88 0.62 -4.16
C TYR A 97 1.77 0.76 -3.13
#